data_AF-A0A419H7I0-F1
#
_entry.id   AF-A0A419H7I0-F1
#
_cell.length_a   1.000
_cell.length_b   1.000
_cell.length_c   1.000
_cell.angle_alpha   90.00
_cell.angle_beta   90.00
_cell.angle_gamma   90.00
#
_symmetry.space_group_name_H-M   'P 1'
#
loop_
_entity.id
_entity.type
_entity.pdbx_description
1 polymer ?
#
loop_
_entity_poly.entity_id
_entity_poly.type
_entity_poly.pdbx_seq_one_letter_code
_entity_poly.pdbx_strand_id
1 'polypeptide(L)'
;MNLVHSTKCREPILIGCGIFNKEINWLIKKNKWLISTSFLDSNLHTNYDLLEKSLCRELEKYSCTRKFVFYGECHPNMDNILSRFNTFRTEGQNCAEILLGNYLYNKELSLGAFFLFEDFALNWKSTFEKLFGSDRETVKQIFHEDRKYILAVRTRCTNDYSNESEKIAEYLELPLKILDVNLDNLESRLITALNQINGNSDE
;
A
#
# COMPACT_ATOMS: atom_id res chain seq x y z
N MET A 1 49.01 2.43 7.25
CA MET A 1 48.06 2.82 6.19
C MET A 1 46.66 2.61 6.74
N ASN A 2 46.05 3.70 7.23
CA ASN A 2 44.70 3.67 7.79
C ASN A 2 43.70 3.59 6.64
N LEU A 3 43.09 2.43 6.45
CA LEU A 3 41.88 2.28 5.66
C LEU A 3 40.73 2.92 6.43
N VAL A 4 40.49 4.19 6.15
CA VAL A 4 39.27 4.90 6.51
C VAL A 4 38.11 4.06 5.99
N HIS A 5 37.39 3.40 6.90
CA HIS A 5 36.07 2.88 6.59
C HIS A 5 35.19 4.08 6.25
N SER A 6 35.06 4.35 4.95
CA SER A 6 34.09 5.28 4.42
C SER A 6 32.71 4.81 4.88
N THR A 7 32.18 5.42 5.93
CA THR A 7 30.79 5.36 6.36
C THR A 7 29.95 6.12 5.33
N LYS A 8 29.94 5.63 4.09
CA LYS A 8 28.98 6.10 3.09
C LYS A 8 27.62 5.68 3.63
N CYS A 9 26.83 6.64 4.12
CA CYS A 9 25.43 6.41 4.41
C CYS A 9 24.82 5.75 3.17
N ARG A 10 24.41 4.49 3.31
CA ARG A 10 23.66 3.81 2.26
C ARG A 10 22.43 4.68 1.94
N GLU A 11 22.07 4.74 0.66
CA GLU A 11 20.85 5.41 0.23
C GLU A 11 19.69 4.91 1.11
N PRO A 12 18.76 5.79 1.51
CA PRO A 12 17.63 5.37 2.32
C PRO A 12 16.85 4.26 1.58
N ILE A 13 16.11 3.46 2.33
CA ILE A 13 15.22 2.46 1.76
C ILE A 13 13.77 2.70 2.19
N LEU A 14 12.87 2.62 1.21
CA LEU A 14 11.43 2.53 1.41
C LEU A 14 11.03 1.06 1.48
N ILE A 15 10.35 0.66 2.56
CA ILE A 15 9.71 -0.66 2.66
C ILE A 15 8.19 -0.47 2.52
N GLY A 16 7.62 -0.90 1.40
CA GLY A 16 6.26 -0.52 0.99
C GLY A 16 5.30 -1.70 0.85
N CYS A 17 4.01 -1.39 0.85
CA CYS A 17 2.98 -2.33 0.42
C CYS A 17 3.12 -2.58 -1.09
N GLY A 18 3.02 -3.84 -1.52
CA GLY A 18 3.16 -4.25 -2.90
C GLY A 18 2.20 -3.56 -3.86
N ILE A 19 1.06 -3.10 -3.34
CA ILE A 19 0.03 -2.38 -4.10
C ILE A 19 0.55 -1.08 -4.74
N PHE A 20 1.63 -0.50 -4.20
CA PHE A 20 2.24 0.73 -4.70
C PHE A 20 3.53 0.50 -5.50
N ASN A 21 3.92 -0.75 -5.74
CA ASN A 21 5.21 -1.08 -6.34
C ASN A 21 5.43 -0.36 -7.68
N LYS A 22 4.41 -0.34 -8.55
CA LYS A 22 4.52 0.28 -9.88
C LYS A 22 4.55 1.80 -9.79
N GLU A 23 3.64 2.38 -9.00
CA GLU A 23 3.46 3.81 -8.85
C GLU A 23 4.67 4.47 -8.18
N ILE A 24 5.19 3.88 -7.10
CA ILE A 24 6.36 4.40 -6.39
C ILE A 24 7.61 4.31 -7.25
N ASN A 25 7.84 3.19 -7.94
CA ASN A 25 9.00 3.07 -8.84
C ASN A 25 8.90 4.05 -10.02
N TRP A 26 7.71 4.29 -10.54
CA TRP A 26 7.49 5.31 -11.56
C TRP A 26 7.82 6.71 -11.03
N LEU A 27 7.35 7.06 -9.84
CA LEU A 27 7.64 8.36 -9.20
C LEU A 27 9.13 8.55 -8.89
N ILE A 28 9.80 7.52 -8.38
CA ILE A 28 11.26 7.55 -8.13
C ILE A 28 12.01 7.83 -9.42
N LYS A 29 11.66 7.14 -10.51
CA LYS A 29 12.28 7.35 -11.82
C LYS A 29 11.98 8.74 -12.38
N LYS A 30 10.72 9.21 -12.28
CA LYS A 30 10.27 10.54 -12.74
C LYS A 30 11.08 11.65 -12.06
N ASN A 31 11.26 11.54 -10.73
CA ASN A 31 11.89 12.58 -9.91
C ASN A 31 13.39 12.38 -9.68
N LYS A 32 13.97 11.26 -10.12
CA LYS A 32 15.37 10.88 -9.91
C LYS A 32 15.76 10.86 -8.43
N TRP A 33 14.85 10.39 -7.55
CA TRP A 33 15.15 10.25 -6.14
C TRP A 33 16.18 9.15 -5.90
N LEU A 34 17.16 9.42 -5.02
CA LEU A 34 18.18 8.46 -4.62
C LEU A 34 17.69 7.66 -3.41
N ILE A 35 16.83 6.69 -3.68
CA ILE A 35 16.21 5.81 -2.67
C ILE A 35 16.07 4.40 -3.23
N SER A 36 16.38 3.40 -2.41
CA SER A 36 16.10 2.00 -2.70
C SER A 36 14.67 1.63 -2.26
N THR A 37 14.11 0.57 -2.82
CA THR A 37 12.77 0.09 -2.46
C THR A 37 12.76 -1.41 -2.17
N SER A 38 11.96 -1.83 -1.20
CA SER A 38 11.54 -3.22 -1.00
C SER A 38 10.02 -3.24 -0.82
N PHE A 39 9.35 -4.18 -1.48
CA PHE A 39 7.89 -4.32 -1.44
C PHE A 39 7.50 -5.68 -0.90
N LEU A 40 6.57 -5.71 0.06
CA LEU A 40 5.99 -6.94 0.57
C LEU A 40 4.63 -7.21 -0.10
N ASP A 41 4.17 -8.45 -0.06
CA ASP A 41 2.88 -8.86 -0.67
C ASP A 41 1.73 -7.98 -0.13
N SER A 42 0.93 -7.43 -1.04
CA SER A 42 -0.18 -6.53 -0.72
C SER A 42 -1.29 -7.23 0.08
N ASN A 43 -1.41 -8.55 0.02
CA ASN A 43 -2.38 -9.33 0.80
C ASN A 43 -1.99 -9.50 2.27
N LEU A 44 -0.78 -9.12 2.70
CA LEU A 44 -0.37 -9.29 4.11
C LEU A 44 -1.28 -8.55 5.10
N HIS A 45 -1.94 -7.45 4.69
CA HIS A 45 -2.88 -6.72 5.55
C HIS A 45 -4.08 -7.56 6.04
N THR A 46 -4.31 -8.73 5.45
CA THR A 46 -5.36 -9.67 5.84
C THR A 46 -4.98 -10.59 7.00
N ASN A 47 -3.69 -10.63 7.38
CA ASN A 47 -3.17 -11.48 8.44
C ASN A 47 -2.12 -10.74 9.27
N TYR A 48 -2.51 -10.32 10.47
CA TYR A 48 -1.68 -9.50 11.36
C TYR A 48 -0.36 -10.17 11.75
N ASP A 49 -0.37 -11.44 12.16
CA ASP A 49 0.84 -12.17 12.54
C ASP A 49 1.83 -12.27 11.37
N LEU A 50 1.32 -12.57 10.18
CA LEU A 50 2.15 -12.69 8.98
C LEU A 50 2.67 -11.33 8.51
N LEU A 51 1.87 -10.27 8.61
CA LEU A 51 2.29 -8.91 8.33
C LEU A 51 3.41 -8.47 9.28
N GLU A 52 3.23 -8.61 10.60
CA GLU A 52 4.25 -8.24 11.59
C GLU A 52 5.54 -9.02 11.34
N LYS A 53 5.46 -10.34 11.18
CA LYS A 53 6.63 -11.19 10.95
C LYS A 53 7.37 -10.79 9.67
N SER A 54 6.65 -10.58 8.57
CA SER A 54 7.25 -10.23 7.27
C SER A 54 7.87 -8.84 7.30
N LEU A 55 7.18 -7.87 7.92
CA LEU A 55 7.66 -6.50 8.06
C LEU A 55 8.88 -6.41 8.97
N CYS A 56 8.87 -7.08 10.13
CA CYS A 56 10.01 -7.13 11.04
C CYS A 56 11.24 -7.73 10.35
N ARG A 57 11.06 -8.87 9.67
CA ARG A 57 12.16 -9.52 8.92
C ARG A 57 12.76 -8.60 7.86
N GLU A 58 11.93 -7.87 7.13
CA GLU A 58 12.43 -6.94 6.11
C GLU A 58 13.11 -5.73 6.76
N LEU A 59 12.61 -5.21 7.88
CA LEU A 59 13.24 -4.13 8.64
C LEU A 59 14.61 -4.53 9.22
N GLU A 60 14.75 -5.77 9.70
CA GLU A 60 16.00 -6.34 10.23
C GLU A 60 17.09 -6.45 9.16
N LYS A 61 16.71 -6.86 7.94
CA LYS A 61 17.62 -6.94 6.78
C LYS A 61 18.30 -5.60 6.47
N TYR A 62 17.65 -4.49 6.83
CA TYR A 62 18.16 -3.13 6.64
C TYR A 62 18.46 -2.43 7.98
N SER A 63 18.86 -3.16 9.02
CA SER A 63 19.20 -2.62 10.35
C SER A 63 20.17 -1.43 10.31
N CYS A 64 21.19 -1.48 9.45
CA CYS A 64 22.20 -0.42 9.30
C CYS A 64 21.90 0.59 8.18
N THR A 65 20.67 0.68 7.68
CA THR A 65 20.27 1.60 6.60
C THR A 65 19.12 2.48 7.08
N ARG A 66 19.17 3.79 6.77
CA ARG A 66 18.04 4.69 7.03
C ARG A 66 16.83 4.16 6.27
N LYS A 67 15.70 4.01 6.95
CA LYS A 67 14.49 3.42 6.36
C LYS A 67 13.23 4.10 6.84
N PHE A 68 12.20 4.06 6.00
CA PHE A 68 10.82 4.35 6.36
C PHE A 68 9.89 3.35 5.70
N VAL A 69 8.68 3.25 6.23
CA VAL A 69 7.66 2.30 5.79
C VAL A 69 6.57 3.03 5.02
N PHE A 70 6.13 2.46 3.89
CA PHE A 70 5.06 3.04 3.07
C PHE A 70 3.81 2.14 3.12
N TYR A 71 3.13 2.25 4.27
CA TYR A 71 1.92 1.52 4.64
C TYR A 71 0.94 2.46 5.34
N GLY A 72 -0.34 2.13 5.30
CA GLY A 72 -1.33 2.70 6.22
C GLY A 72 -1.29 2.01 7.59
N GLU A 73 -2.39 2.10 8.33
CA GLU A 73 -2.61 1.44 9.63
C GLU A 73 -3.05 -0.03 9.43
N CYS A 74 -2.30 -0.76 8.62
CA CYS A 74 -2.63 -2.16 8.25
C CYS A 74 -2.45 -3.15 9.40
N HIS A 75 -1.96 -2.70 10.56
CA HIS A 75 -1.81 -3.50 11.77
C HIS A 75 -2.19 -2.64 13.00
N PRO A 76 -2.94 -3.15 13.98
CA PRO A 76 -3.33 -2.37 15.17
C PRO A 76 -2.13 -1.81 15.96
N ASN A 77 -1.02 -2.55 15.96
CA ASN A 77 0.24 -2.15 16.62
C ASN A 77 1.29 -1.61 15.64
N MET A 78 0.91 -1.14 14.44
CA MET A 78 1.85 -0.75 13.40
C MET A 78 2.94 0.20 13.92
N ASP A 79 2.55 1.30 14.58
CA ASP A 79 3.49 2.32 15.04
C ASP A 79 4.41 1.80 16.16
N ASN A 80 3.93 0.91 17.03
CA ASN A 80 4.74 0.23 18.04
C ASN A 80 5.74 -0.77 17.44
N ILE A 81 5.37 -1.44 16.34
CA ILE A 81 6.30 -2.30 15.60
C ILE A 81 7.41 -1.43 15.01
N LEU A 82 7.07 -0.31 14.38
CA LEU A 82 8.05 0.56 13.73
C LEU A 82 8.98 1.28 14.71
N SER A 83 8.50 1.66 15.89
CA SER A 83 9.32 2.32 16.91
C SER A 83 10.48 1.43 17.38
N ARG A 84 10.30 0.10 17.46
CA ARG A 84 11.37 -0.87 17.74
C ARG A 84 12.53 -0.82 16.75
N PHE A 85 12.29 -0.32 15.54
CA PHE A 85 13.27 -0.22 14.46
C PHE A 85 13.72 1.22 14.19
N ASN A 86 13.38 2.16 15.07
CA ASN A 86 13.66 3.59 14.92
C ASN A 86 13.23 4.12 13.54
N THR A 87 12.03 3.74 13.11
CA THR A 87 11.47 4.13 11.81
C THR A 87 10.02 4.57 11.98
N PHE A 88 9.45 5.11 10.90
CA PHE A 88 8.10 5.65 10.84
C PHE A 88 7.41 5.17 9.57
N ARG A 89 6.09 5.34 9.49
CA ARG A 89 5.32 5.10 8.27
C ARG A 89 4.88 6.41 7.61
N THR A 90 4.56 6.32 6.33
CA THR A 90 3.79 7.38 5.65
C THR A 90 2.47 7.64 6.37
N GLU A 91 2.03 8.89 6.36
CA GLU A 91 0.69 9.24 6.81
C GLU A 91 -0.39 8.66 5.90
N GLY A 92 -1.48 8.22 6.52
CA GLY A 92 -2.67 7.64 5.86
C GLY A 92 -3.15 6.38 6.58
N GLN A 93 -4.46 6.14 6.50
CA GLN A 93 -5.18 5.06 7.15
C GLN A 93 -5.03 3.75 6.37
N ASN A 94 -5.13 3.80 5.05
CA ASN A 94 -5.02 2.63 4.17
C ASN A 94 -4.57 3.04 2.77
N CYS A 95 -4.34 2.03 1.92
CA CYS A 95 -3.82 2.24 0.56
C CYS A 95 -4.73 3.11 -0.31
N ALA A 96 -6.06 3.00 -0.14
CA ALA A 96 -7.01 3.81 -0.89
C ALA A 96 -6.93 5.29 -0.47
N GLU A 97 -6.90 5.58 0.83
CA GLU A 97 -6.75 6.97 1.30
C GLU A 97 -5.40 7.57 0.90
N ILE A 98 -4.32 6.80 1.01
CA ILE A 98 -2.97 7.26 0.63
C ILE A 98 -2.93 7.69 -0.84
N LEU A 99 -3.56 6.93 -1.74
CA LEU A 99 -3.58 7.26 -3.17
C LEU A 99 -4.57 8.37 -3.52
N LEU A 100 -5.81 8.26 -3.04
CA LEU A 100 -6.91 9.14 -3.44
C LEU A 100 -6.90 10.47 -2.67
N GLY A 101 -6.20 10.52 -1.55
CA GLY A 101 -6.29 11.61 -0.59
C GLY A 101 -7.60 11.55 0.21
N ASN A 102 -7.60 12.25 1.34
CA ASN A 102 -8.67 12.15 2.34
C ASN A 102 -10.06 12.52 1.78
N TYR A 103 -10.15 13.60 0.99
CA TYR A 103 -11.43 14.08 0.46
C TYR A 103 -12.10 13.06 -0.48
N LEU A 104 -11.40 12.59 -1.51
CA LEU A 104 -11.97 11.69 -2.49
C LEU A 104 -12.23 10.31 -1.90
N TYR A 105 -11.30 9.81 -1.07
CA TYR A 105 -11.49 8.57 -0.33
C TYR A 105 -12.77 8.60 0.51
N ASN A 106 -12.94 9.62 1.37
CA ASN A 106 -14.12 9.70 2.24
C ASN A 106 -15.41 9.91 1.45
N LYS A 107 -15.37 10.70 0.37
CA LYS A 107 -16.52 10.88 -0.52
C LYS A 107 -16.99 9.53 -1.09
N GLU A 108 -16.10 8.79 -1.75
CA GLU A 108 -16.46 7.51 -2.38
C GLU A 108 -16.83 6.45 -1.33
N LEU A 109 -16.12 6.40 -0.20
CA LEU A 109 -16.46 5.52 0.91
C LEU A 109 -17.87 5.78 1.44
N SER A 110 -18.23 7.06 1.65
CA SER A 110 -19.56 7.45 2.14
C SER A 110 -20.70 7.11 1.17
N LEU A 111 -20.40 6.99 -0.12
CA LEU A 111 -21.32 6.54 -1.16
C LEU A 111 -21.42 5.00 -1.25
N GLY A 112 -20.64 4.28 -0.44
CA GLY A 112 -20.62 2.81 -0.39
C GLY A 112 -19.65 2.18 -1.40
N ALA A 113 -18.55 2.84 -1.76
CA ALA A 113 -17.54 2.24 -2.62
C ALA A 113 -16.84 1.06 -1.93
N PHE A 114 -16.64 -0.02 -2.69
CA PHE A 114 -15.59 -1.01 -2.45
C PHE A 114 -14.40 -0.69 -3.38
N PHE A 115 -13.28 -0.24 -2.82
CA PHE A 115 -12.09 0.13 -3.60
C PHE A 115 -11.37 -1.13 -4.10
N LEU A 116 -11.34 -1.30 -5.42
CA LEU A 116 -10.69 -2.41 -6.09
C LEU A 116 -9.41 -1.93 -6.78
N PHE A 117 -8.30 -2.57 -6.44
CA PHE A 117 -6.99 -2.34 -7.05
C PHE A 117 -6.55 -3.54 -7.88
N GLU A 118 -5.62 -3.32 -8.81
CA GLU A 118 -5.11 -4.36 -9.73
C GLU A 118 -4.67 -5.63 -9.00
N ASP A 119 -3.80 -5.52 -7.98
CA ASP A 119 -3.30 -6.68 -7.23
C ASP A 119 -4.44 -7.52 -6.60
N PHE A 120 -5.45 -6.85 -6.04
CA PHE A 120 -6.61 -7.52 -5.48
C PHE A 120 -7.42 -8.18 -6.59
N ALA A 121 -7.69 -7.45 -7.68
CA ALA A 121 -8.47 -7.94 -8.80
C ALA A 121 -7.84 -9.17 -9.44
N LEU A 122 -6.52 -9.24 -9.55
CA LEU A 122 -5.84 -10.40 -10.13
C LEU A 122 -5.83 -11.64 -9.22
N ASN A 123 -6.01 -11.47 -7.91
CA ASN A 123 -5.92 -12.55 -6.91
C ASN A 123 -7.26 -12.82 -6.17
N TRP A 124 -8.34 -12.19 -6.61
CA TRP A 124 -9.58 -12.01 -5.85
C TRP A 124 -10.18 -13.30 -5.31
N LYS A 125 -10.18 -14.41 -6.07
CA LYS A 125 -10.73 -15.69 -5.61
C LYS A 125 -10.03 -16.20 -4.36
N SER A 126 -8.70 -16.21 -4.38
CA SER A 126 -7.90 -16.66 -3.25
C SER A 126 -8.02 -15.72 -2.05
N THR A 127 -8.17 -14.42 -2.31
CA THR A 127 -8.32 -13.41 -1.26
C THR A 127 -9.71 -13.50 -0.61
N PHE A 128 -10.77 -13.67 -1.40
CA PHE A 128 -12.13 -13.87 -0.88
C PHE A 128 -12.23 -15.14 -0.07
N GLU A 129 -11.70 -16.26 -0.55
CA GLU A 129 -11.73 -17.53 0.18
C GLU A 129 -11.04 -17.42 1.55
N LYS A 130 -9.89 -16.73 1.61
CA LYS A 130 -9.16 -16.50 2.87
C LYS A 130 -9.89 -15.58 3.84
N LEU A 131 -10.55 -14.54 3.34
CA LEU A 131 -11.16 -13.50 4.15
C LEU A 131 -12.59 -13.82 4.60
N PHE A 132 -13.36 -14.43 3.71
CA PHE A 132 -14.81 -14.56 3.83
C PHE A 132 -15.29 -16.02 3.70
N GLY A 133 -14.38 -16.95 3.38
CA GLY A 133 -14.72 -18.34 3.07
C GLY A 133 -15.15 -18.52 1.60
N SER A 134 -15.55 -19.75 1.27
CA SER A 134 -15.88 -20.15 -0.10
C SER A 134 -17.37 -20.05 -0.46
N ASP A 135 -18.24 -19.74 0.50
CA ASP A 135 -19.68 -19.62 0.27
C ASP A 135 -20.03 -18.27 -0.37
N ARG A 136 -20.46 -18.32 -1.63
CA ARG A 136 -20.76 -17.12 -2.42
C ARG A 136 -21.86 -16.25 -1.80
N GLU A 137 -22.93 -16.85 -1.30
CA GLU A 137 -24.05 -16.08 -0.75
C GLU A 137 -23.63 -15.33 0.52
N THR A 138 -22.82 -15.95 1.38
CA THR A 138 -22.22 -15.30 2.55
C THR A 138 -21.33 -14.13 2.13
N VAL A 139 -20.42 -14.33 1.16
CA VAL A 139 -19.54 -13.25 0.65
C VAL A 139 -20.38 -12.10 0.13
N LYS A 140 -21.40 -12.38 -0.69
CA LYS A 140 -22.30 -11.37 -1.23
C LYS A 140 -23.02 -10.61 -0.13
N GLN A 141 -23.58 -11.30 0.87
CA GLN A 141 -24.25 -10.65 2.00
C GLN A 141 -23.32 -9.68 2.73
N ILE A 142 -22.09 -10.10 3.07
CA ILE A 142 -21.08 -9.26 3.73
C ILE A 142 -20.83 -7.97 2.95
N PHE A 143 -20.66 -8.05 1.63
CA PHE A 143 -20.42 -6.87 0.81
C PHE A 143 -21.66 -5.97 0.72
N HIS A 144 -22.88 -6.53 0.64
CA HIS A 144 -24.10 -5.74 0.50
C HIS A 144 -24.52 -5.03 1.79
N GLU A 145 -23.96 -5.38 2.95
CA GLU A 145 -24.20 -4.69 4.23
C GLU A 145 -23.89 -3.18 4.12
N ASP A 146 -22.74 -2.83 3.54
CA ASP A 146 -22.27 -1.45 3.47
C ASP A 146 -21.74 -1.00 2.10
N ARG A 147 -21.58 -1.90 1.13
CA ARG A 147 -21.15 -1.57 -0.24
C ARG A 147 -22.33 -1.45 -1.20
N LYS A 148 -22.21 -0.50 -2.12
CA LYS A 148 -23.20 -0.16 -3.15
C LYS A 148 -22.65 -0.28 -4.56
N TYR A 149 -21.33 -0.26 -4.73
CA TYR A 149 -20.65 -0.48 -6.00
C TYR A 149 -19.19 -0.84 -5.78
N ILE A 150 -18.60 -1.48 -6.78
CA ILE A 150 -17.16 -1.68 -6.89
C ILE A 150 -16.57 -0.47 -7.62
N LEU A 151 -15.49 0.07 -7.09
CA LEU A 151 -14.74 1.18 -7.67
C LEU A 151 -13.35 0.68 -8.07
N ALA A 152 -13.18 0.33 -9.34
CA ALA A 152 -11.89 -0.04 -9.92
C ALA A 152 -11.01 1.21 -10.07
N VAL A 153 -10.01 1.34 -9.20
CA VAL A 153 -9.09 2.49 -9.17
C VAL A 153 -7.90 2.21 -10.09
N ARG A 154 -7.69 3.09 -11.07
CA ARG A 154 -6.58 2.97 -12.03
C ARG A 154 -5.69 4.19 -11.96
N THR A 155 -4.39 3.93 -12.08
CA THR A 155 -3.38 4.96 -12.27
C THR A 155 -2.77 4.79 -13.65
N ARG A 156 -1.91 5.74 -14.04
CA ARG A 156 -1.09 5.61 -15.26
C ARG A 156 -0.13 4.41 -15.25
N CYS A 157 0.11 3.79 -14.09
CA CYS A 157 1.03 2.66 -13.90
C CYS A 157 0.30 1.32 -13.90
N THR A 158 -1.02 1.34 -13.80
CA THR A 158 -1.86 0.16 -13.72
C THR A 158 -1.97 -0.53 -15.07
N ASN A 159 -1.88 -1.86 -15.09
CA ASN A 159 -2.26 -2.63 -16.29
C ASN A 159 -3.78 -2.69 -16.42
N ASP A 160 -4.26 -3.16 -17.58
CA ASP A 160 -5.68 -3.43 -17.73
C ASP A 160 -6.10 -4.65 -16.90
N TYR A 161 -6.99 -4.44 -15.93
CA TYR A 161 -7.63 -5.47 -15.11
C TYR A 161 -9.17 -5.39 -15.20
N SER A 162 -9.71 -4.82 -16.29
CA SER A 162 -11.15 -4.62 -16.48
C SER A 162 -11.92 -5.94 -16.48
N ASN A 163 -11.41 -6.96 -17.16
CA ASN A 163 -12.02 -8.29 -17.20
C ASN A 163 -12.13 -8.95 -15.81
N GLU A 164 -11.12 -8.78 -14.94
CA GLU A 164 -11.22 -9.30 -13.57
C GLU A 164 -12.17 -8.46 -12.71
N SER A 165 -12.20 -7.14 -12.94
CA SER A 165 -13.17 -6.25 -12.27
C SER A 165 -14.61 -6.61 -12.60
N GLU A 166 -14.91 -6.91 -13.88
CA GLU A 166 -16.23 -7.35 -14.34
C GLU A 166 -16.64 -8.67 -13.69
N LYS A 167 -15.73 -9.66 -13.65
CA LYS A 167 -16.00 -10.94 -12.97
C LYS A 167 -16.31 -10.77 -11.49
N ILE A 168 -15.62 -9.87 -10.79
CA ILE A 168 -15.88 -9.60 -9.37
C ILE A 168 -17.24 -8.90 -9.21
N ALA A 169 -17.57 -7.96 -10.09
CA ALA A 169 -18.87 -7.28 -10.10
C ALA A 169 -20.04 -8.24 -10.32
N GLU A 170 -19.91 -9.16 -11.28
CA GLU A 170 -20.87 -10.24 -11.50
C GLU A 170 -20.97 -11.19 -10.31
N TYR A 171 -19.83 -11.57 -9.71
CA TYR A 171 -19.79 -12.46 -8.56
C TYR A 171 -20.54 -11.87 -7.36
N LEU A 172 -20.31 -10.59 -7.06
CA LEU A 172 -20.89 -9.86 -5.93
C LEU A 172 -22.27 -9.25 -6.23
N GLU A 173 -22.72 -9.25 -7.48
CA GLU A 173 -23.92 -8.53 -7.93
C GLU A 173 -23.91 -7.04 -7.53
N LEU A 174 -22.75 -6.39 -7.70
CA LEU A 174 -22.56 -4.97 -7.45
C LEU A 174 -22.22 -4.23 -8.75
N PRO A 175 -22.76 -3.03 -8.98
CA PRO A 175 -22.36 -2.19 -10.11
C PRO A 175 -20.84 -1.93 -10.12
N LEU A 176 -20.22 -2.01 -11.29
CA LEU A 176 -18.82 -1.64 -11.48
C LEU A 176 -18.71 -0.18 -11.94
N LYS A 177 -17.83 0.58 -11.29
CA LYS A 177 -17.38 1.91 -11.72
C LYS A 177 -15.88 1.91 -11.86
N ILE A 178 -15.39 2.72 -12.79
CA ILE A 178 -13.97 2.94 -13.02
C ILE A 178 -13.61 4.35 -12.58
N LEU A 179 -12.51 4.48 -11.85
CA LEU A 179 -11.94 5.75 -11.43
C LEU A 179 -10.48 5.84 -11.85
N ASP A 180 -10.20 6.69 -12.83
CA ASP A 180 -8.84 7.04 -13.21
C ASP A 180 -8.34 8.19 -12.32
N VAL A 181 -7.19 7.99 -11.65
CA VAL A 181 -6.57 8.99 -10.78
C VAL A 181 -5.13 9.27 -11.19
N ASN A 182 -4.68 10.49 -10.88
CA ASN A 182 -3.26 10.85 -10.96
C ASN A 182 -2.50 10.36 -9.70
N LEU A 183 -1.21 10.69 -9.62
CA LEU A 183 -0.35 10.26 -8.51
C LEU A 183 0.00 11.41 -7.55
N ASP A 184 -0.70 12.54 -7.61
CA ASP A 184 -0.29 13.77 -6.91
C ASP A 184 -0.26 13.59 -5.39
N ASN A 185 -1.28 12.94 -4.81
CA ASN A 185 -1.30 12.64 -3.37
C ASN A 185 -0.18 11.68 -2.99
N LEU A 186 -0.01 10.59 -3.75
CA LEU A 186 1.04 9.60 -3.50
C LEU A 186 2.45 10.22 -3.57
N GLU A 187 2.66 11.09 -4.57
CA GLU A 187 3.90 11.85 -4.76
C GLU A 187 4.15 12.81 -3.59
N SER A 188 3.14 13.57 -3.17
CA SER A 188 3.25 14.46 -2.01
C SER A 188 3.60 13.69 -0.73
N ARG A 189 2.98 12.53 -0.49
CA ARG A 189 3.26 11.70 0.69
C ARG A 189 4.69 11.16 0.68
N LEU A 190 5.16 10.74 -0.49
CA LEU A 190 6.53 10.26 -0.66
C LEU A 190 7.55 11.38 -0.45
N ILE A 191 7.27 12.60 -0.94
CA ILE A 191 8.11 13.79 -0.67
C ILE A 191 8.17 14.08 0.83
N THR A 192 7.04 14.06 1.54
CA THR A 192 7.00 14.27 2.99
C THR A 192 7.86 13.25 3.73
N ALA A 193 7.71 11.96 3.40
CA ALA A 193 8.51 10.90 4.03
C ALA A 193 10.01 11.02 3.71
N LEU A 194 10.36 11.39 2.48
CA LEU A 194 11.74 11.64 2.06
C LEU A 194 12.36 12.84 2.78
N ASN A 195 11.60 13.91 3.01
CA ASN A 195 12.07 15.05 3.78
C ASN A 195 12.29 14.67 5.24
N GLN A 196 11.38 13.90 5.84
CA GLN A 196 11.49 13.45 7.23
C GLN A 196 12.73 12.56 7.45
N ILE A 197 12.97 11.57 6.59
CA ILE A 197 14.14 10.68 6.74
C ILE A 197 15.48 11.38 6.48
N ASN A 198 15.49 12.47 5.71
CA ASN A 198 16.67 13.29 5.48
C ASN A 198 16.87 14.37 6.55
N GLY A 199 15.81 14.85 7.20
CA GLY A 199 15.92 15.73 8.37
C GLY A 199 16.48 15.01 9.61
N ASN A 200 16.12 13.73 9.79
CA ASN A 200 16.61 12.90 10.90
C ASN A 200 18.08 12.45 10.77
N SER A 201 18.83 12.91 9.76
CA SER A 201 20.27 12.63 9.63
C SER A 201 21.19 13.68 10.26
N ASP A 202 20.63 14.77 10.79
CA ASP A 202 21.39 15.90 11.36
C ASP A 202 21.35 15.97 12.91
N GLU A 203 20.84 14.94 13.59
CA GLU A 203 20.92 14.74 15.06
C GLU A 203 21.82 13.55 15.41
#